data_AF-S4XT18-F1
#
_entry.id   AF-S4XT18-F1
#
_cell.length_a   1.000
_cell.length_b   1.000
_cell.length_c   1.000
_cell.angle_alpha   90.00
_cell.angle_beta   90.00
_cell.angle_gamma   90.00
#
_symmetry.space_group_name_H-M   'P 1'
#
loop_
_entity.id
_entity.type
_entity.pdbx_description
1 polymer ?
#
loop_
_entity_poly.entity_id
_entity_poly.type
_entity_poly.pdbx_seq_one_letter_code
_entity_poly.pdbx_strand_id
1 'polypeptide(L)'
;MGIAICAGIALSLSTACSIADAPDDPVESLDSQSSEIIGGEIAEASPWAVQVFDVRGNTGDFYQCTGTLVAPRWVLTAQHCIADEGETSAVRIGSNTYREGQRIEVDAIEVPSAEVDIALLHLTEDAGGAVVQLAPAGPAVDGTDATVYGWGSEGTPLVMAPSLKKAVIHIDGRRSDDELLATGVTGSGWSGDSGGPWFVDGLQVAVFSASSGQDGTNLHASLAGVDVARHRAWIDATIASGPTDHAEDEVVLYDLSDFSGVSQGFGIGRHNLPDMAIIGNDRASAIKVPAGLRVTVFTHHNFEGEARVFTSDADLVAAGFSDVISSFVVSRASDPQEDVVALYEHADFSGDALLYGVGSRYLIGGAWDKRISSVRVPDGFKLTLYDLFFIYSPASRVITADANLDSYDFDDQTSSFTVERP
;
A
#
# COMPACT_ATOMS: atom_id res chain seq x y z
N MET A 1 57.39 28.47 18.85
CA MET A 1 58.26 28.67 17.67
C MET A 1 57.34 29.10 16.54
N GLY A 2 57.01 30.37 16.31
CA GLY A 2 57.65 31.68 16.58
C GLY A 2 57.43 32.51 15.30
N ILE A 3 57.17 33.82 15.27
CA ILE A 3 57.27 34.92 16.26
C ILE A 3 56.01 35.80 16.14
N ALA A 4 55.65 36.56 17.17
CA ALA A 4 54.56 37.55 17.16
C ALA A 4 55.08 38.99 17.26
N ILE A 5 54.23 40.00 16.96
CA ILE A 5 54.15 41.33 17.60
C ILE A 5 52.87 42.05 17.11
N CYS A 6 52.34 42.99 17.90
CA CYS A 6 51.00 43.58 17.76
C CYS A 6 51.00 45.11 17.60
N ALA A 7 49.86 45.65 17.11
CA ALA A 7 49.41 47.06 17.18
C ALA A 7 50.23 48.12 16.38
N GLY A 8 49.67 49.26 15.95
CA GLY A 8 48.28 49.76 16.00
C GLY A 8 48.19 51.26 15.60
N ILE A 9 47.08 51.94 15.97
CA ILE A 9 46.83 53.42 15.98
C ILE A 9 46.20 54.09 14.72
N ALA A 10 44.90 54.42 14.86
CA ALA A 10 44.14 55.66 14.54
C ALA A 10 44.17 56.39 13.16
N LEU A 11 42.98 56.46 12.55
CA LEU A 11 42.22 57.67 12.10
C LEU A 11 42.96 58.94 11.58
N SER A 12 42.66 59.38 10.34
CA SER A 12 41.85 60.60 10.08
C SER A 12 41.65 61.02 8.59
N LEU A 13 40.47 61.59 8.31
CA LEU A 13 40.13 62.67 7.35
C LEU A 13 40.43 62.62 5.81
N SER A 14 39.33 62.49 5.06
CA SER A 14 38.84 63.42 3.99
C SER A 14 39.33 63.39 2.52
N THR A 15 38.31 63.45 1.62
CA THR A 15 38.30 63.95 0.21
C THR A 15 39.14 63.26 -0.87
N ALA A 16 38.76 63.25 -2.17
CA ALA A 16 37.45 63.33 -2.87
C ALA A 16 37.67 63.16 -4.40
N CYS A 17 36.72 62.58 -5.14
CA CYS A 17 36.46 62.94 -6.56
C CYS A 17 35.11 62.37 -7.04
N SER A 18 34.50 62.98 -8.06
CA SER A 18 33.22 62.59 -8.66
C SER A 18 33.31 62.54 -10.19
N ILE A 19 32.65 61.56 -10.81
CA ILE A 19 32.18 61.60 -12.22
C ILE A 19 30.76 60.99 -12.21
N ALA A 20 29.88 61.46 -13.09
CA ALA A 20 28.45 61.10 -13.12
C ALA A 20 28.05 60.37 -14.42
N ASP A 21 26.93 59.66 -14.31
CA ASP A 21 25.94 59.20 -15.30
C ASP A 21 26.40 58.80 -16.71
N ALA A 22 26.10 57.54 -17.04
CA ALA A 22 25.43 57.19 -18.29
C ALA A 22 24.03 56.65 -17.93
N PRO A 23 22.98 56.88 -18.75
CA PRO A 23 21.63 56.39 -18.45
C PRO A 23 21.53 54.88 -18.68
N ASP A 24 20.78 54.19 -17.81
CA ASP A 24 20.39 52.80 -18.04
C ASP A 24 19.40 52.72 -19.22
N ASP A 25 19.73 51.93 -20.24
CA ASP A 25 18.72 51.36 -21.13
C ASP A 25 17.89 50.34 -20.31
N PRO A 26 16.55 50.33 -20.43
CA PRO A 26 15.72 49.35 -19.74
C PRO A 26 16.00 47.96 -20.31
N VAL A 27 16.71 47.13 -19.53
CA VAL A 27 16.91 45.72 -19.83
C VAL A 27 15.54 45.05 -20.02
N GLU A 28 15.35 44.40 -21.17
CA GLU A 28 14.11 43.68 -21.46
C GLU A 28 13.85 42.65 -20.36
N SER A 29 12.60 42.60 -19.88
CA SER A 29 12.20 41.63 -18.87
C SER A 29 12.25 40.23 -19.47
N LEU A 30 13.34 39.51 -19.23
CA LEU A 30 13.48 38.11 -19.60
C LEU A 30 12.29 37.32 -19.03
N ASP A 31 11.61 36.59 -19.92
CA ASP A 31 10.31 35.98 -19.63
C ASP A 31 10.35 35.05 -18.41
N SER A 32 9.22 34.99 -17.70
CA SER A 32 9.00 34.10 -16.56
C SER A 32 8.82 32.65 -17.00
N GLN A 33 9.89 32.03 -17.51
CA GLN A 33 9.95 30.58 -17.71
C GLN A 33 10.38 29.89 -16.41
N SER A 34 9.39 29.41 -15.66
CA SER A 34 9.55 28.59 -14.46
C SER A 34 8.78 27.29 -14.62
N SER A 35 9.52 26.19 -14.61
CA SER A 35 9.09 24.81 -14.80
C SER A 35 9.45 23.94 -13.59
N GLU A 36 8.69 22.86 -13.37
CA GLU A 36 9.17 21.52 -12.96
C GLU A 36 7.92 20.73 -12.39
N ILE A 37 7.66 19.41 -12.36
CA ILE A 37 7.35 18.39 -13.39
C ILE A 37 8.12 18.55 -14.67
N ILE A 38 9.04 17.62 -14.87
CA ILE A 38 10.16 17.69 -15.80
C ILE A 38 9.67 18.14 -17.18
N GLY A 39 10.01 19.36 -17.61
CA GLY A 39 9.41 20.08 -18.74
C GLY A 39 8.17 20.90 -18.37
N GLY A 40 7.07 20.70 -19.12
CA GLY A 40 5.70 21.15 -18.83
C GLY A 40 5.47 22.67 -18.69
N GLU A 41 4.24 23.04 -18.33
CA GLU A 41 3.84 24.42 -17.99
C GLU A 41 2.97 24.46 -16.72
N ILE A 42 2.78 25.66 -16.15
CA ILE A 42 1.86 25.87 -15.01
C ILE A 42 0.42 25.63 -15.47
N ALA A 43 -0.33 24.85 -14.71
CA ALA A 43 -1.72 24.57 -15.03
C ALA A 43 -2.61 25.77 -14.71
N GLU A 44 -3.64 25.97 -15.54
CA GLU A 44 -4.81 26.79 -15.22
C GLU A 44 -5.49 26.36 -13.92
N ALA A 45 -6.37 27.20 -13.38
CA ALA A 45 -7.07 26.89 -12.13
C ALA A 45 -7.90 25.60 -12.25
N SER A 46 -7.48 24.55 -11.54
CA SER A 46 -8.01 23.19 -11.61
C SER A 46 -8.65 22.81 -10.27
N PRO A 47 -9.86 23.31 -9.95
CA PRO A 47 -10.53 23.03 -8.67
C PRO A 47 -10.95 21.56 -8.50
N TRP A 48 -10.75 20.73 -9.52
CA TRP A 48 -10.94 19.28 -9.50
C TRP A 48 -9.68 18.51 -9.06
N ALA A 49 -8.51 19.17 -9.04
CA ALA A 49 -7.23 18.53 -8.76
C ALA A 49 -7.04 18.34 -7.25
N VAL A 50 -6.55 17.18 -6.86
CA VAL A 50 -6.41 16.76 -5.46
C VAL A 50 -4.95 16.44 -5.16
N GLN A 51 -4.48 16.91 -4.02
CA GLN A 51 -3.21 16.47 -3.43
C GLN A 51 -3.52 15.39 -2.39
N VAL A 52 -2.87 14.23 -2.46
CA VAL A 52 -3.04 13.09 -1.56
C VAL A 52 -1.82 12.99 -0.63
N PHE A 53 -2.10 12.79 0.67
CA PHE A 53 -1.11 12.81 1.74
C PHE A 53 -1.27 11.63 2.70
N ASP A 54 -0.16 11.22 3.31
CA ASP A 54 -0.20 10.46 4.56
C ASP A 54 -0.18 11.40 5.76
N VAL A 55 -0.91 11.03 6.80
CA VAL A 55 -0.99 11.71 8.08
C VAL A 55 -0.14 10.96 9.08
N ARG A 56 1.14 11.35 9.18
CA ARG A 56 2.17 10.62 9.94
C ARG A 56 2.15 11.00 11.43
N GLY A 57 0.96 10.98 12.03
CA GLY A 57 0.69 11.38 13.41
C GLY A 57 1.22 12.79 13.73
N ASN A 58 2.12 12.90 14.71
CA ASN A 58 2.70 14.17 15.16
C ASN A 58 3.70 14.82 14.18
N THR A 59 4.13 14.15 13.10
CA THR A 59 5.05 14.77 12.12
C THR A 59 4.32 15.51 11.00
N GLY A 60 3.00 15.31 10.85
CA GLY A 60 2.11 16.09 9.97
C GLY A 60 1.78 15.42 8.64
N ASP A 61 1.30 16.22 7.68
CA ASP A 61 0.95 15.76 6.33
C ASP A 61 2.20 15.58 5.44
N PHE A 62 2.37 14.41 4.84
CA PHE A 62 3.42 14.09 3.87
C PHE A 62 2.79 13.86 2.51
N TYR A 63 3.22 14.61 1.50
CA TYR A 63 2.63 14.54 0.16
C TYR A 63 3.18 13.32 -0.58
N GLN A 64 2.30 12.50 -1.13
CA GLN A 64 2.67 11.33 -1.94
C GLN A 64 2.29 11.48 -3.40
N CYS A 65 1.06 11.94 -3.67
CA CYS A 65 0.43 11.73 -4.96
C CYS A 65 -0.54 12.83 -5.37
N THR A 66 -0.76 12.93 -6.67
CA THR A 66 -1.86 13.68 -7.28
C THR A 66 -3.11 12.79 -7.31
N GLY A 67 -4.30 13.40 -7.37
CA GLY A 67 -5.57 12.70 -7.58
C GLY A 67 -6.60 13.62 -8.23
N THR A 68 -7.81 13.09 -8.40
CA THR A 68 -8.92 13.78 -9.11
C THR A 68 -10.25 13.63 -8.40
N LEU A 69 -10.98 14.72 -8.21
CA LEU A 69 -12.36 14.67 -7.70
C LEU A 69 -13.30 14.16 -8.80
N VAL A 70 -13.89 12.98 -8.60
CA VAL A 70 -14.77 12.33 -9.59
C VAL A 70 -16.24 12.34 -9.19
N ALA A 71 -16.52 12.47 -7.89
CA ALA A 71 -17.82 12.84 -7.33
C ALA A 71 -17.58 13.65 -6.03
N PRO A 72 -18.58 14.32 -5.44
CA PRO A 72 -18.36 15.29 -4.35
C PRO A 72 -17.63 14.78 -3.10
N ARG A 73 -17.58 13.45 -2.89
CA ARG A 73 -16.85 12.78 -1.80
C ARG A 73 -15.92 11.66 -2.30
N TRP A 74 -15.54 11.67 -3.57
CA TRP A 74 -14.77 10.58 -4.17
C TRP A 74 -13.57 11.11 -4.95
N VAL A 75 -12.38 10.71 -4.53
CA VAL A 75 -11.11 11.02 -5.19
C VAL A 75 -10.58 9.76 -5.88
N LEU A 76 -10.36 9.85 -7.19
CA LEU A 76 -9.69 8.82 -7.97
C LEU A 76 -8.18 9.08 -7.98
N THR A 77 -7.40 8.07 -7.61
CA THR A 77 -5.93 8.06 -7.50
C THR A 77 -5.38 6.65 -7.77
N ALA A 78 -4.07 6.42 -7.62
CA ALA A 78 -3.43 5.11 -7.74
C ALA A 78 -3.47 4.34 -6.41
N GLN A 79 -3.32 3.01 -6.44
CA GLN A 79 -3.36 2.19 -5.20
C GLN A 79 -2.10 2.41 -4.36
N HIS A 80 -0.93 2.53 -4.97
CA HIS A 80 0.33 2.80 -4.25
C HIS A 80 0.42 4.21 -3.62
N CYS A 81 -0.65 5.01 -3.71
CA CYS A 81 -0.82 6.32 -3.07
C CYS A 81 -1.64 6.26 -1.77
N ILE A 82 -2.08 5.06 -1.36
CA ILE A 82 -2.69 4.80 -0.05
C ILE A 82 -1.57 4.82 1.00
N ALA A 83 -1.90 5.25 2.22
CA ALA A 83 -0.92 5.35 3.31
C ALA A 83 -0.37 3.99 3.75
N ASP A 84 0.89 3.98 4.22
CA ASP A 84 1.57 2.80 4.77
C ASP A 84 1.11 2.45 6.20
N GLU A 85 1.52 1.28 6.68
CA GLU A 85 1.25 0.78 8.04
C GLU A 85 1.65 1.78 9.15
N GLY A 86 0.69 2.10 10.02
CA GLY A 86 0.82 3.10 11.08
C GLY A 86 0.51 4.55 10.67
N GLU A 87 0.00 4.77 9.46
CA GLU A 87 -0.34 6.08 8.89
C GLU A 87 -1.77 6.06 8.30
N THR A 88 -2.35 7.24 8.01
CA THR A 88 -3.69 7.32 7.38
C THR A 88 -3.71 8.29 6.21
N SER A 89 -4.59 8.09 5.23
CA SER A 89 -4.69 8.98 4.07
C SER A 89 -5.56 10.22 4.35
N ALA A 90 -5.13 11.37 3.83
CA ALA A 90 -5.90 12.62 3.79
C ALA A 90 -5.70 13.33 2.45
N VAL A 91 -6.59 14.27 2.11
CA VAL A 91 -6.54 15.01 0.84
C VAL A 91 -6.56 16.52 1.04
N ARG A 92 -6.06 17.26 0.04
CA ARG A 92 -6.29 18.71 -0.10
C ARG A 92 -6.79 19.05 -1.50
N ILE A 93 -7.76 19.95 -1.60
CA ILE A 93 -8.43 20.34 -2.86
C ILE A 93 -8.76 21.85 -2.87
N GLY A 94 -8.95 22.41 -4.07
CA GLY A 94 -9.45 23.78 -4.27
C GLY A 94 -8.36 24.86 -4.38
N SER A 95 -7.08 24.48 -4.36
CA SER A 95 -5.96 25.36 -4.72
C SER A 95 -4.98 24.62 -5.63
N ASN A 96 -4.44 25.32 -6.63
CA ASN A 96 -3.30 24.83 -7.40
C ASN A 96 -2.00 24.89 -6.57
N THR A 97 -1.92 25.67 -5.49
CA THR A 97 -0.67 25.77 -4.70
C THR A 97 -0.41 24.50 -3.88
N TYR A 98 0.84 24.05 -3.86
CA TYR A 98 1.28 22.92 -3.04
C TYR A 98 1.00 23.15 -1.54
N ARG A 99 0.41 22.14 -0.88
CA ARG A 99 -0.05 22.11 0.52
C ARG A 99 -1.17 23.10 0.90
N GLU A 100 -1.70 23.89 -0.02
CA GLU A 100 -2.90 24.71 0.23
C GLU A 100 -4.22 23.95 -0.07
N GLY A 101 -5.36 24.62 0.11
CA GLY A 101 -6.70 24.06 -0.14
C GLY A 101 -7.47 23.63 1.12
N GLN A 102 -8.71 23.18 0.93
CA GLN A 102 -9.52 22.51 1.95
C GLN A 102 -8.89 21.14 2.23
N ARG A 103 -8.51 20.87 3.48
CA ARG A 103 -8.00 19.56 3.93
C ARG A 103 -9.15 18.70 4.43
N ILE A 104 -9.28 17.47 3.93
CA ILE A 104 -10.37 16.54 4.24
C ILE A 104 -9.76 15.17 4.60
N GLU A 105 -10.29 14.51 5.62
CA GLU A 105 -9.87 13.15 5.99
C GLU A 105 -10.56 12.11 5.10
N VAL A 106 -9.86 11.02 4.79
CA VAL A 106 -10.41 9.83 4.12
C VAL A 106 -11.03 8.91 5.17
N ASP A 107 -12.24 8.41 4.94
CA ASP A 107 -12.95 7.47 5.82
C ASP A 107 -13.21 6.08 5.22
N ALA A 108 -13.01 5.90 3.91
CA ALA A 108 -12.96 4.58 3.28
C ALA A 108 -12.06 4.58 2.03
N ILE A 109 -11.51 3.41 1.69
CA ILE A 109 -10.60 3.21 0.57
C ILE A 109 -11.03 1.96 -0.20
N GLU A 110 -11.36 2.16 -1.48
CA GLU A 110 -11.93 1.13 -2.35
C GLU A 110 -10.98 0.85 -3.53
N VAL A 111 -10.80 -0.42 -3.88
CA VAL A 111 -9.99 -0.87 -5.03
C VAL A 111 -10.75 -1.96 -5.82
N PRO A 112 -10.50 -2.14 -7.14
CA PRO A 112 -11.14 -3.21 -7.91
C PRO A 112 -10.48 -4.58 -7.66
N SER A 113 -9.19 -4.59 -7.29
CA SER A 113 -8.44 -5.74 -6.81
C SER A 113 -7.13 -5.27 -6.16
N ALA A 114 -6.39 -6.18 -5.52
CA ALA A 114 -5.04 -5.94 -5.02
C ALA A 114 -3.94 -5.92 -6.11
N GLU A 115 -4.29 -6.17 -7.38
CA GLU A 115 -3.35 -6.26 -8.51
C GLU A 115 -3.38 -5.04 -9.44
N VAL A 116 -4.41 -4.19 -9.35
CA VAL A 116 -4.60 -3.03 -10.24
C VAL A 116 -4.36 -1.74 -9.45
N ASP A 117 -3.40 -0.94 -9.92
CA ASP A 117 -2.94 0.29 -9.27
C ASP A 117 -3.90 1.48 -9.42
N ILE A 118 -5.14 1.31 -8.95
CA ILE A 118 -6.21 2.32 -8.99
C ILE A 118 -7.06 2.24 -7.72
N ALA A 119 -7.34 3.39 -7.11
CA ALA A 119 -8.07 3.50 -5.86
C ALA A 119 -9.07 4.66 -5.87
N LEU A 120 -10.19 4.46 -5.18
CA LEU A 120 -11.16 5.48 -4.85
C LEU A 120 -11.08 5.76 -3.34
N LEU A 121 -10.74 6.99 -2.97
CA LEU A 121 -10.77 7.48 -1.60
C LEU A 121 -12.13 8.15 -1.36
N HIS A 122 -12.89 7.67 -0.36
CA HIS A 122 -14.10 8.35 0.11
C HIS A 122 -13.75 9.45 1.11
N LEU A 123 -14.54 10.53 1.12
CA LEU A 123 -14.28 11.71 1.93
C LEU A 123 -15.33 11.94 3.01
N THR A 124 -14.82 12.24 4.21
CA THR A 124 -15.61 12.61 5.41
C THR A 124 -16.54 13.80 5.20
N GLU A 125 -16.18 14.76 4.34
CA GLU A 125 -17.04 15.88 3.93
C GLU A 125 -16.98 16.18 2.42
N ASP A 126 -17.98 16.93 1.94
CA ASP A 126 -18.09 17.35 0.55
C ASP A 126 -16.92 18.28 0.15
N ALA A 127 -16.22 17.92 -0.92
CA ALA A 127 -15.09 18.65 -1.44
C ALA A 127 -15.51 19.88 -2.27
N GLY A 128 -14.91 21.03 -1.98
CA GLY A 128 -15.07 22.27 -2.75
C GLY A 128 -14.38 22.23 -4.12
N GLY A 129 -14.97 21.52 -5.09
CA GLY A 129 -14.40 21.36 -6.42
C GLY A 129 -15.41 21.20 -7.55
N ALA A 130 -14.91 21.22 -8.78
CA ALA A 130 -15.62 20.66 -9.94
C ALA A 130 -15.31 19.16 -10.02
N VAL A 131 -16.21 18.35 -10.56
CA VAL A 131 -15.96 16.91 -10.78
C VAL A 131 -15.45 16.64 -12.19
N VAL A 132 -14.47 15.75 -12.31
CA VAL A 132 -13.90 15.32 -13.59
C VAL A 132 -14.87 14.39 -14.33
N GLN A 133 -14.93 14.51 -15.67
CA GLN A 133 -15.59 13.53 -16.51
C GLN A 133 -14.61 12.42 -16.90
N LEU A 134 -14.90 11.20 -16.47
CA LEU A 134 -14.11 10.00 -16.77
C LEU A 134 -14.50 9.43 -18.14
N ALA A 135 -13.51 8.98 -18.92
CA ALA A 135 -13.73 8.48 -20.27
C ALA A 135 -14.61 7.22 -20.29
N PRO A 136 -15.65 7.14 -21.17
CA PRO A 136 -16.53 5.97 -21.27
C PRO A 136 -15.97 4.83 -22.12
N ALA A 137 -14.83 5.06 -22.80
CA ALA A 137 -14.11 4.11 -23.62
C ALA A 137 -12.62 4.49 -23.63
N GLY A 138 -11.73 3.50 -23.81
CA GLY A 138 -10.29 3.74 -23.81
C GLY A 138 -9.85 4.56 -25.03
N PRO A 139 -8.77 5.36 -24.91
CA PRO A 139 -8.27 6.16 -26.02
C PRO A 139 -7.71 5.29 -27.15
N ALA A 140 -7.53 5.89 -28.33
CA ALA A 140 -6.69 5.30 -29.37
C ALA A 140 -5.22 5.27 -28.88
N VAL A 141 -4.51 4.17 -29.15
CA VAL A 141 -3.17 3.89 -28.60
C VAL A 141 -2.08 3.86 -29.67
N ASP A 142 -2.33 4.52 -30.79
CA ASP A 142 -1.46 4.66 -31.97
C ASP A 142 -1.04 6.12 -32.18
N GLY A 143 -0.65 6.79 -31.08
CA GLY A 143 -0.14 8.16 -31.09
C GLY A 143 -1.18 9.23 -30.73
N THR A 144 -1.92 9.02 -29.64
CA THR A 144 -2.87 10.03 -29.12
C THR A 144 -2.17 10.93 -28.11
N ASP A 145 -2.13 12.24 -28.37
CA ASP A 145 -1.67 13.21 -27.38
C ASP A 145 -2.63 13.29 -26.20
N ALA A 146 -2.08 13.25 -24.98
CA ALA A 146 -2.81 13.41 -23.73
C ALA A 146 -2.14 14.46 -22.83
N THR A 147 -2.94 15.21 -22.08
CA THR A 147 -2.45 16.19 -21.10
C THR A 147 -2.44 15.57 -19.71
N VAL A 148 -1.26 15.44 -19.10
CA VAL A 148 -1.09 14.99 -17.70
C VAL A 148 -1.04 16.17 -16.75
N TYR A 149 -1.39 15.96 -15.48
CA TYR A 149 -1.34 16.99 -14.43
C TYR A 149 -0.79 16.42 -13.11
N GLY A 150 -0.13 17.28 -12.32
CA GLY A 150 0.30 16.93 -10.95
C GLY A 150 1.15 17.98 -10.23
N TRP A 151 1.72 17.58 -9.08
CA TRP A 151 2.67 18.35 -8.26
C TRP A 151 4.02 17.63 -8.06
N GLY A 152 4.37 16.69 -8.96
CA GLY A 152 5.58 15.88 -8.85
C GLY A 152 6.89 16.66 -8.90
N SER A 153 7.99 15.95 -8.70
CA SER A 153 9.31 16.57 -8.55
C SER A 153 9.74 17.39 -9.77
N GLU A 154 10.32 18.56 -9.50
CA GLU A 154 11.00 19.44 -10.45
C GLU A 154 12.43 18.98 -10.79
N GLY A 155 12.90 17.87 -10.22
CA GLY A 155 14.21 17.28 -10.55
C GLY A 155 14.89 16.56 -9.38
N THR A 156 16.22 16.68 -9.31
CA THR A 156 17.09 16.08 -8.28
C THR A 156 17.96 17.13 -7.57
N PRO A 157 18.02 17.16 -6.21
CA PRO A 157 17.24 16.36 -5.26
C PRO A 157 15.73 16.63 -5.38
N LEU A 158 14.90 15.76 -4.79
CA LEU A 158 13.46 15.85 -4.95
C LEU A 158 12.90 17.16 -4.37
N VAL A 159 12.20 17.92 -5.19
CA VAL A 159 11.55 19.20 -4.87
C VAL A 159 10.18 19.16 -5.55
N MET A 160 9.09 19.08 -4.79
CA MET A 160 7.73 19.06 -5.36
C MET A 160 7.39 20.41 -6.01
N ALA A 161 6.66 20.37 -7.13
CA ALA A 161 6.24 21.58 -7.84
C ALA A 161 5.44 22.52 -6.90
N PRO A 162 5.77 23.82 -6.82
CA PRO A 162 5.10 24.75 -5.91
C PRO A 162 3.65 25.06 -6.30
N SER A 163 3.28 24.78 -7.55
CA SER A 163 1.94 24.89 -8.11
C SER A 163 1.65 23.67 -8.99
N LEU A 164 0.37 23.32 -9.14
CA LEU A 164 -0.09 22.32 -10.11
C LEU A 164 0.43 22.69 -11.49
N LYS A 165 0.94 21.69 -12.19
CA LYS A 165 1.43 21.79 -13.55
C LYS A 165 0.75 20.79 -14.46
N LYS A 166 1.00 20.96 -15.75
CA LYS A 166 0.60 20.04 -16.80
C LYS A 166 1.69 19.84 -17.85
N ALA A 167 1.65 18.73 -18.56
CA ALA A 167 2.52 18.42 -19.69
C ALA A 167 1.75 17.60 -20.75
N VAL A 168 2.26 17.58 -21.98
CA VAL A 168 1.75 16.71 -23.05
C VAL A 168 2.60 15.44 -23.09
N ILE A 169 1.93 14.30 -23.19
CA ILE A 169 2.48 12.97 -23.42
C ILE A 169 1.84 12.35 -24.66
N HIS A 170 2.47 11.37 -25.27
CA HIS A 170 1.97 10.63 -26.43
C HIS A 170 1.61 9.20 -26.00
N ILE A 171 0.37 8.75 -26.21
CA ILE A 171 -0.07 7.39 -25.88
C ILE A 171 0.31 6.46 -27.04
N ASP A 172 1.35 5.66 -26.81
CA ASP A 172 2.09 4.84 -27.79
C ASP A 172 1.63 3.37 -27.83
N GLY A 173 0.82 2.93 -26.86
CA GLY A 173 0.38 1.54 -26.80
C GLY A 173 -0.27 1.14 -25.48
N ARG A 174 -0.15 -0.14 -25.16
CA ARG A 174 -0.53 -0.74 -23.87
C ARG A 174 0.62 -1.55 -23.30
N ARG A 175 0.74 -1.56 -21.97
CA ARG A 175 1.72 -2.35 -21.22
C ARG A 175 1.16 -3.71 -20.79
N SER A 176 -0.13 -3.72 -20.44
CA SER A 176 -0.90 -4.89 -20.05
C SER A 176 -2.31 -4.79 -20.66
N ASP A 177 -3.28 -5.56 -20.18
CA ASP A 177 -4.68 -5.30 -20.54
C ASP A 177 -5.10 -3.93 -19.97
N ASP A 178 -4.90 -3.73 -18.66
CA ASP A 178 -5.40 -2.59 -17.90
C ASP A 178 -4.52 -1.34 -17.93
N GLU A 179 -3.25 -1.42 -18.34
CA GLU A 179 -2.36 -0.25 -18.45
C GLU A 179 -2.16 0.26 -19.88
N LEU A 180 -2.31 1.57 -20.06
CA LEU A 180 -1.79 2.31 -21.21
C LEU A 180 -0.28 2.54 -21.07
N LEU A 181 0.41 2.64 -22.20
CA LEU A 181 1.83 3.01 -22.29
C LEU A 181 1.97 4.33 -23.08
N ALA A 182 2.81 5.23 -22.60
CA ALA A 182 3.03 6.54 -23.19
C ALA A 182 4.49 7.02 -23.07
N THR A 183 4.85 8.06 -23.83
CA THR A 183 6.14 8.76 -23.75
C THR A 183 5.92 10.26 -23.55
N GLY A 184 6.72 10.91 -22.70
CA GLY A 184 6.63 12.36 -22.50
C GLY A 184 6.99 13.18 -23.76
N VAL A 185 6.26 14.28 -24.01
CA VAL A 185 6.44 15.14 -25.21
C VAL A 185 6.92 16.54 -24.83
N THR A 186 6.11 17.31 -24.09
CA THR A 186 6.56 18.59 -23.51
C THR A 186 7.05 18.42 -22.08
N GLY A 187 6.80 17.26 -21.47
CA GLY A 187 7.30 16.88 -20.16
C GLY A 187 6.86 15.47 -19.77
N SER A 188 7.31 15.00 -18.62
CA SER A 188 7.06 13.64 -18.14
C SER A 188 6.91 13.60 -16.61
N GLY A 189 5.98 12.78 -16.12
CA GLY A 189 5.70 12.63 -14.69
C GLY A 189 6.87 12.08 -13.87
N TRP A 190 6.86 12.39 -12.58
CA TRP A 190 7.80 11.97 -11.54
C TRP A 190 7.04 11.42 -10.30
N SER A 191 7.75 10.92 -9.29
CA SER A 191 7.23 10.80 -7.91
C SER A 191 6.50 12.09 -7.49
N GLY A 192 5.29 11.96 -6.94
CA GLY A 192 4.39 13.07 -6.66
C GLY A 192 3.36 13.36 -7.76
N ASP A 193 3.59 12.94 -9.01
CA ASP A 193 2.55 12.96 -10.05
C ASP A 193 1.69 11.70 -10.04
N SER A 194 2.16 10.59 -9.44
CA SER A 194 1.41 9.34 -9.26
C SER A 194 -0.02 9.59 -8.79
N GLY A 195 -0.97 8.78 -9.27
CA GLY A 195 -2.41 9.01 -9.09
C GLY A 195 -3.01 10.13 -9.96
N GLY A 196 -2.17 10.99 -10.55
CA GLY A 196 -2.57 12.11 -11.37
C GLY A 196 -3.25 11.71 -12.69
N PRO A 197 -4.13 12.57 -13.24
CA PRO A 197 -4.92 12.23 -14.42
C PRO A 197 -4.14 12.39 -15.72
N TRP A 198 -4.47 11.55 -16.69
CA TRP A 198 -4.17 11.79 -18.11
C TRP A 198 -5.49 12.14 -18.82
N PHE A 199 -5.53 13.26 -19.55
CA PHE A 199 -6.71 13.76 -20.25
C PHE A 199 -6.58 13.68 -21.77
N VAL A 200 -7.64 13.19 -22.44
CA VAL A 200 -7.84 13.29 -23.90
C VAL A 200 -9.21 13.90 -24.15
N ASP A 201 -9.29 14.91 -25.02
CA ASP A 201 -10.52 15.67 -25.33
C ASP A 201 -11.30 16.20 -24.09
N GLY A 202 -10.60 16.44 -22.98
CA GLY A 202 -11.18 16.88 -21.71
C GLY A 202 -11.78 15.77 -20.84
N LEU A 203 -11.66 14.51 -21.26
CA LEU A 203 -12.03 13.32 -20.47
C LEU A 203 -10.79 12.66 -19.88
N GLN A 204 -10.86 12.26 -18.61
CA GLN A 204 -9.76 11.52 -17.97
C GLN A 204 -9.76 10.08 -18.47
N VAL A 205 -8.68 9.69 -19.16
CA VAL A 205 -8.49 8.37 -19.77
C VAL A 205 -7.60 7.45 -18.93
N ALA A 206 -6.75 8.00 -18.08
CA ALA A 206 -5.91 7.19 -17.19
C ALA A 206 -5.62 7.85 -15.83
N VAL A 207 -5.18 7.00 -14.91
CA VAL A 207 -4.55 7.34 -13.63
C VAL A 207 -3.06 7.01 -13.76
N PHE A 208 -2.17 7.95 -13.46
CA PHE A 208 -0.72 7.74 -13.59
C PHE A 208 -0.20 6.75 -12.53
N SER A 209 0.47 5.69 -12.97
CA SER A 209 1.00 4.62 -12.10
C SER A 209 2.51 4.69 -11.94
N ALA A 210 3.28 4.67 -13.05
CA ALA A 210 4.75 4.56 -12.96
C ALA A 210 5.48 5.18 -14.15
N SER A 211 6.65 5.78 -13.90
CA SER A 211 7.62 6.21 -14.93
C SER A 211 8.83 5.27 -15.03
N SER A 212 9.45 5.22 -16.21
CA SER A 212 10.67 4.43 -16.48
C SER A 212 11.67 5.22 -17.33
N GLY A 213 12.97 5.12 -17.00
CA GLY A 213 14.03 5.90 -17.65
C GLY A 213 14.08 7.37 -17.24
N GLN A 214 13.57 7.70 -16.06
CA GLN A 214 13.36 9.06 -15.56
C GLN A 214 14.42 9.38 -14.48
N ASP A 215 15.22 10.44 -14.67
CA ASP A 215 16.52 10.66 -13.98
C ASP A 215 16.69 11.99 -13.21
N GLY A 216 15.82 12.94 -13.51
CA GLY A 216 15.74 14.30 -12.96
C GLY A 216 15.56 15.35 -14.06
N THR A 217 15.68 14.93 -15.33
CA THR A 217 15.76 15.81 -16.51
C THR A 217 15.09 15.24 -17.77
N ASN A 218 14.69 13.97 -17.78
CA ASN A 218 14.16 13.32 -18.99
C ASN A 218 12.70 13.70 -19.29
N LEU A 219 12.53 14.64 -20.23
CA LEU A 219 11.25 15.04 -20.82
C LEU A 219 10.52 13.91 -21.56
N HIS A 220 11.23 12.86 -21.96
CA HIS A 220 10.80 11.78 -22.84
C HIS A 220 10.95 10.40 -22.17
N ALA A 221 10.77 10.34 -20.85
CA ALA A 221 10.67 9.07 -20.15
C ALA A 221 9.38 8.32 -20.54
N SER A 222 9.39 7.01 -20.37
CA SER A 222 8.20 6.17 -20.59
C SER A 222 7.30 6.19 -19.36
N LEU A 223 5.99 6.18 -19.59
CA LEU A 223 4.95 6.36 -18.58
C LEU A 223 3.91 5.25 -18.72
N ALA A 224 3.49 4.67 -17.60
CA ALA A 224 2.39 3.72 -17.50
C ALA A 224 1.25 4.33 -16.68
N GLY A 225 0.02 4.12 -17.12
CA GLY A 225 -1.17 4.60 -16.44
C GLY A 225 -2.35 3.65 -16.61
N VAL A 226 -3.11 3.44 -15.54
CA VAL A 226 -4.26 2.51 -15.53
C VAL A 226 -5.39 3.11 -16.35
N ASP A 227 -5.90 2.35 -17.32
CA ASP A 227 -6.96 2.71 -18.27
C ASP A 227 -8.30 2.84 -17.55
N VAL A 228 -8.67 4.08 -17.23
CA VAL A 228 -9.90 4.43 -16.52
C VAL A 228 -11.14 3.83 -17.19
N ALA A 229 -11.12 3.65 -18.52
CA ALA A 229 -12.24 3.09 -19.26
C ALA A 229 -12.55 1.63 -18.88
N ARG A 230 -11.54 0.83 -18.55
CA ARG A 230 -11.71 -0.59 -18.16
C ARG A 230 -12.33 -0.74 -16.78
N HIS A 231 -12.06 0.20 -15.89
CA HIS A 231 -12.55 0.18 -14.50
C HIS A 231 -13.82 1.01 -14.30
N ARG A 232 -14.40 1.65 -15.32
CA ARG A 232 -15.63 2.47 -15.18
C ARG A 232 -16.78 1.74 -14.51
N ALA A 233 -16.98 0.47 -14.84
CA ALA A 233 -18.07 -0.33 -14.27
C ALA A 233 -17.92 -0.54 -12.75
N TRP A 234 -16.68 -0.62 -12.24
CA TRP A 234 -16.40 -0.63 -10.81
C TRP A 234 -16.54 0.79 -10.23
N ILE A 235 -15.89 1.79 -10.82
CA ILE A 235 -15.93 3.19 -10.35
C ILE A 235 -17.37 3.69 -10.21
N ASP A 236 -18.22 3.49 -11.22
CA ASP A 236 -19.61 3.95 -11.21
C ASP A 236 -20.49 3.15 -10.23
N ALA A 237 -20.16 1.88 -9.97
CA ALA A 237 -20.86 1.09 -8.96
C ALA A 237 -20.51 1.57 -7.54
N THR A 238 -19.22 1.69 -7.22
CA THR A 238 -18.71 2.16 -5.92
C THR A 238 -19.18 3.58 -5.60
N ILE A 239 -19.12 4.50 -6.56
CA ILE A 239 -19.63 5.87 -6.37
C ILE A 239 -21.14 5.89 -6.12
N ALA A 240 -21.89 4.95 -6.70
CA ALA A 240 -23.35 4.85 -6.55
C ALA A 240 -23.80 4.08 -5.29
N SER A 241 -23.01 3.14 -4.77
CA SER A 241 -23.27 2.45 -3.51
C SER A 241 -22.89 3.28 -2.29
N GLY A 242 -21.85 4.10 -2.40
CA GLY A 242 -21.07 4.55 -1.24
C GLY A 242 -19.98 3.52 -0.88
N PRO A 243 -19.22 3.79 0.19
CA PRO A 243 -18.23 2.85 0.76
C PRO A 243 -18.78 1.44 1.01
N THR A 244 -17.89 0.47 0.98
CA THR A 244 -18.19 -0.93 1.28
C THR A 244 -18.49 -1.12 2.77
N ASP A 245 -19.76 -1.42 3.07
CA ASP A 245 -20.24 -1.82 4.39
C ASP A 245 -20.25 -3.36 4.48
N HIS A 246 -19.39 -3.93 5.33
CA HIS A 246 -19.24 -5.39 5.50
C HIS A 246 -20.28 -5.93 6.48
N ALA A 247 -20.78 -7.15 6.27
CA ALA A 247 -21.90 -7.65 7.08
C ALA A 247 -21.50 -7.98 8.54
N GLU A 248 -22.45 -7.83 9.47
CA GLU A 248 -22.22 -8.10 10.91
C GLU A 248 -21.80 -9.57 11.22
N ASP A 249 -22.02 -10.51 10.29
CA ASP A 249 -21.59 -11.91 10.38
C ASP A 249 -20.40 -12.28 9.48
N GLU A 250 -19.70 -11.29 8.92
CA GLU A 250 -18.46 -11.47 8.15
C GLU A 250 -17.20 -11.13 8.96
N VAL A 251 -16.15 -11.93 8.75
CA VAL A 251 -14.79 -11.62 9.19
C VAL A 251 -14.19 -10.63 8.21
N VAL A 252 -13.64 -9.52 8.68
CA VAL A 252 -13.08 -8.48 7.80
C VAL A 252 -11.58 -8.40 7.99
N LEU A 253 -10.82 -8.59 6.90
CA LEU A 253 -9.39 -8.28 6.84
C LEU A 253 -9.18 -6.84 6.39
N TYR A 254 -8.15 -6.20 6.93
CA TYR A 254 -7.70 -4.83 6.64
C TYR A 254 -6.21 -4.84 6.34
N ASP A 255 -5.74 -4.09 5.33
CA ASP A 255 -4.31 -4.05 5.00
C ASP A 255 -3.48 -3.13 5.90
N LEU A 256 -4.14 -2.26 6.67
CA LEU A 256 -3.52 -1.45 7.72
C LEU A 256 -4.05 -1.80 9.11
N SER A 257 -3.25 -1.50 10.14
CA SER A 257 -3.67 -1.45 11.54
C SER A 257 -4.80 -0.44 11.81
N ASP A 258 -5.29 -0.42 13.05
CA ASP A 258 -6.46 0.34 13.51
C ASP A 258 -7.75 0.10 12.67
N PHE A 259 -7.78 -1.01 11.92
CA PHE A 259 -8.87 -1.45 11.05
C PHE A 259 -9.21 -0.43 9.94
N SER A 260 -8.16 0.01 9.24
CA SER A 260 -8.20 1.02 8.18
C SER A 260 -7.59 0.49 6.87
N GLY A 261 -7.46 1.34 5.85
CA GLY A 261 -6.93 0.93 4.54
C GLY A 261 -7.96 0.20 3.65
N VAL A 262 -7.45 -0.63 2.75
CA VAL A 262 -8.25 -1.56 1.92
C VAL A 262 -8.80 -2.67 2.82
N SER A 263 -10.05 -3.06 2.60
CA SER A 263 -10.69 -4.10 3.42
C SER A 263 -11.55 -5.07 2.61
N GLN A 264 -11.68 -6.30 3.12
CA GLN A 264 -12.50 -7.34 2.50
C GLN A 264 -13.18 -8.23 3.55
N GLY A 265 -14.51 -8.40 3.42
CA GLY A 265 -15.34 -9.27 4.24
C GLY A 265 -15.39 -10.72 3.74
N PHE A 266 -15.51 -11.66 4.68
CA PHE A 266 -15.51 -13.10 4.45
C PHE A 266 -16.45 -13.85 5.41
N GLY A 267 -17.48 -14.50 4.86
CA GLY A 267 -18.39 -15.37 5.63
C GLY A 267 -17.77 -16.71 6.05
N ILE A 268 -18.56 -17.54 6.74
CA ILE A 268 -18.16 -18.90 7.16
C ILE A 268 -17.76 -19.76 5.94
N GLY A 269 -16.54 -20.28 5.95
CA GLY A 269 -15.97 -21.01 4.82
C GLY A 269 -14.47 -21.28 4.96
N ARG A 270 -13.88 -21.85 3.91
CA ARG A 270 -12.43 -21.93 3.72
C ARG A 270 -12.04 -20.98 2.60
N HIS A 271 -11.11 -20.08 2.85
CA HIS A 271 -10.70 -19.02 1.94
C HIS A 271 -9.21 -19.13 1.62
N ASN A 272 -8.85 -18.90 0.36
CA ASN A 272 -7.52 -19.11 -0.20
C ASN A 272 -7.22 -17.96 -1.18
N LEU A 273 -6.04 -17.97 -1.84
CA LEU A 273 -5.60 -16.88 -2.73
C LEU A 273 -6.68 -16.34 -3.70
N PRO A 274 -7.51 -17.15 -4.39
CA PRO A 274 -8.51 -16.65 -5.34
C PRO A 274 -9.68 -15.90 -4.68
N ASP A 275 -9.92 -16.13 -3.39
CA ASP A 275 -10.98 -15.49 -2.62
C ASP A 275 -10.52 -14.11 -2.11
N MET A 276 -9.21 -13.92 -1.90
CA MET A 276 -8.58 -12.71 -1.34
C MET A 276 -8.33 -11.60 -2.38
N ALA A 277 -9.19 -11.47 -3.39
CA ALA A 277 -8.94 -10.64 -4.57
C ALA A 277 -8.86 -9.11 -4.30
N ILE A 278 -9.49 -8.61 -3.24
CA ILE A 278 -9.49 -7.16 -2.89
C ILE A 278 -8.37 -6.84 -1.89
N ILE A 279 -8.26 -7.62 -0.81
CA ILE A 279 -7.24 -7.44 0.24
C ILE A 279 -5.83 -7.82 -0.26
N GLY A 280 -5.73 -8.82 -1.14
CA GLY A 280 -4.48 -9.36 -1.63
C GLY A 280 -3.84 -10.39 -0.70
N ASN A 281 -2.92 -11.16 -1.27
CA ASN A 281 -2.10 -12.12 -0.55
C ASN A 281 -1.03 -11.39 0.29
N ASP A 282 -0.76 -11.86 1.51
CA ASP A 282 0.35 -11.40 2.36
C ASP A 282 0.33 -9.86 2.59
N ARG A 283 -0.88 -9.30 2.78
CA ARG A 283 -1.12 -7.85 3.00
C ARG A 283 -1.94 -7.48 4.24
N ALA A 284 -2.53 -8.44 4.96
CA ALA A 284 -3.46 -8.13 6.04
C ALA A 284 -2.71 -7.78 7.35
N SER A 285 -2.99 -6.60 7.91
CA SER A 285 -2.42 -6.11 9.18
C SER A 285 -3.42 -5.92 10.32
N ALA A 286 -4.74 -5.96 10.05
CA ALA A 286 -5.74 -6.13 11.10
C ALA A 286 -6.90 -7.06 10.67
N ILE A 287 -7.57 -7.66 11.66
CA ILE A 287 -8.71 -8.56 11.46
C ILE A 287 -9.84 -8.24 12.45
N LYS A 288 -11.07 -8.06 11.96
CA LYS A 288 -12.30 -8.06 12.77
C LYS A 288 -12.92 -9.45 12.78
N VAL A 289 -13.36 -9.92 13.94
CA VAL A 289 -13.96 -11.26 14.12
C VAL A 289 -15.26 -11.15 14.91
N PRO A 290 -16.43 -11.23 14.23
CA PRO A 290 -17.73 -11.19 14.88
C PRO A 290 -17.90 -12.17 16.04
N ALA A 291 -18.65 -11.73 17.05
CA ALA A 291 -18.86 -12.48 18.29
C ALA A 291 -19.52 -13.85 18.02
N GLY A 292 -18.80 -14.94 18.32
CA GLY A 292 -19.24 -16.31 18.08
C GLY A 292 -18.64 -16.96 16.83
N LEU A 293 -17.85 -16.22 16.05
CA LEU A 293 -16.96 -16.79 15.03
C LEU A 293 -15.56 -17.08 15.57
N ARG A 294 -14.82 -17.90 14.82
CA ARG A 294 -13.42 -18.21 15.03
C ARG A 294 -12.73 -18.31 13.67
N VAL A 295 -11.63 -17.58 13.51
CA VAL A 295 -10.79 -17.61 12.32
C VAL A 295 -9.53 -18.40 12.62
N THR A 296 -9.18 -19.33 11.74
CA THR A 296 -7.86 -19.96 11.71
C THR A 296 -7.11 -19.47 10.49
N VAL A 297 -6.09 -18.63 10.67
CA VAL A 297 -5.26 -18.06 9.60
C VAL A 297 -3.96 -18.85 9.43
N PHE A 298 -3.39 -18.86 8.23
CA PHE A 298 -2.23 -19.68 7.86
C PHE A 298 -1.17 -18.86 7.09
N THR A 299 0.12 -19.13 7.33
CA THR A 299 1.24 -18.42 6.66
C THR A 299 1.46 -18.81 5.20
N HIS A 300 0.73 -19.79 4.67
CA HIS A 300 0.78 -20.17 3.26
C HIS A 300 -0.63 -20.49 2.74
N HIS A 301 -0.75 -20.50 1.42
CA HIS A 301 -1.95 -20.94 0.70
C HIS A 301 -2.29 -22.41 1.00
N ASN A 302 -3.51 -22.85 0.66
CA ASN A 302 -4.00 -24.22 0.86
C ASN A 302 -4.05 -24.72 2.31
N PHE A 303 -4.09 -23.83 3.30
CA PHE A 303 -4.11 -24.16 4.74
C PHE A 303 -2.82 -24.88 5.19
N GLU A 304 -1.70 -24.39 4.67
CA GLU A 304 -0.34 -24.85 4.97
C GLU A 304 0.43 -23.79 5.77
N GLY A 305 1.52 -24.17 6.45
CA GLY A 305 2.37 -23.25 7.21
C GLY A 305 2.02 -23.14 8.71
N GLU A 306 2.62 -22.16 9.38
CA GLU A 306 2.26 -21.77 10.74
C GLU A 306 0.83 -21.24 10.74
N ALA A 307 0.07 -21.51 11.80
CA ALA A 307 -1.31 -21.10 11.92
C ALA A 307 -1.57 -20.30 13.20
N ARG A 308 -2.59 -19.45 13.19
CA ARG A 308 -3.08 -18.73 14.38
C ARG A 308 -4.60 -18.71 14.43
N VAL A 309 -5.13 -18.57 15.65
CA VAL A 309 -6.56 -18.61 15.91
C VAL A 309 -7.01 -17.32 16.58
N PHE A 310 -8.01 -16.66 15.99
CA PHE A 310 -8.62 -15.43 16.50
C PHE A 310 -10.12 -15.64 16.73
N THR A 311 -10.65 -15.12 17.85
CA THR A 311 -12.07 -15.21 18.26
C THR A 311 -12.66 -13.84 18.66
N SER A 312 -11.94 -12.78 18.32
CA SER A 312 -12.26 -11.37 18.55
C SER A 312 -11.37 -10.55 17.62
N ASP A 313 -11.67 -9.27 17.46
CA ASP A 313 -10.85 -8.33 16.71
C ASP A 313 -9.38 -8.34 17.20
N ALA A 314 -8.44 -8.25 16.26
CA ALA A 314 -7.02 -8.26 16.54
C ALA A 314 -6.21 -7.39 15.56
N ASP A 315 -5.24 -6.68 16.14
CA ASP A 315 -4.08 -6.10 15.46
C ASP A 315 -3.09 -7.24 15.16
N LEU A 316 -2.71 -7.42 13.88
CA LEU A 316 -1.82 -8.49 13.45
C LEU A 316 -0.34 -8.08 13.56
N VAL A 317 -0.01 -6.80 13.58
CA VAL A 317 1.35 -6.30 13.86
C VAL A 317 1.71 -6.61 15.31
N ALA A 318 0.82 -6.28 16.25
CA ALA A 318 0.96 -6.58 17.68
C ALA A 318 0.93 -8.09 17.98
N ALA A 319 0.24 -8.88 17.16
CA ALA A 319 0.36 -10.33 17.20
C ALA A 319 1.72 -10.82 16.67
N GLY A 320 2.31 -10.13 15.69
CA GLY A 320 3.42 -10.63 14.89
C GLY A 320 2.96 -11.65 13.84
N PHE A 321 1.90 -11.32 13.10
CA PHE A 321 1.31 -12.10 12.01
C PHE A 321 0.70 -11.22 10.89
N SER A 322 1.13 -9.94 10.80
CA SER A 322 0.90 -9.11 9.62
C SER A 322 1.58 -9.68 8.38
N ASP A 323 1.04 -9.35 7.21
CA ASP A 323 1.71 -9.51 5.91
C ASP A 323 2.21 -10.94 5.61
N VAL A 324 1.50 -11.93 6.18
CA VAL A 324 1.76 -13.38 5.98
C VAL A 324 0.50 -14.21 5.79
N ILE A 325 -0.70 -13.62 5.81
CA ILE A 325 -1.94 -14.39 5.64
C ILE A 325 -2.15 -14.69 4.16
N SER A 326 -2.00 -15.96 3.79
CA SER A 326 -2.22 -16.46 2.42
C SER A 326 -3.39 -17.45 2.30
N SER A 327 -3.93 -17.95 3.42
CA SER A 327 -5.22 -18.67 3.48
C SER A 327 -5.79 -18.71 4.91
N PHE A 328 -7.10 -18.94 5.05
CA PHE A 328 -7.76 -19.01 6.35
C PHE A 328 -9.10 -19.76 6.33
N VAL A 329 -9.59 -20.13 7.51
CA VAL A 329 -10.88 -20.81 7.71
C VAL A 329 -11.70 -20.03 8.73
N VAL A 330 -12.90 -19.61 8.31
CA VAL A 330 -13.91 -18.98 9.18
C VAL A 330 -14.90 -20.04 9.62
N SER A 331 -15.01 -20.25 10.93
CA SER A 331 -15.83 -21.27 11.59
C SER A 331 -16.63 -20.64 12.74
N ARG A 332 -17.59 -21.36 13.34
CA ARG A 332 -18.15 -20.88 14.63
C ARG A 332 -17.21 -21.25 15.76
N ALA A 333 -17.11 -20.39 16.77
CA ALA A 333 -16.36 -20.67 18.00
C ALA A 333 -16.91 -21.90 18.76
N SER A 334 -18.16 -22.32 18.49
CA SER A 334 -18.78 -23.54 19.00
C SER A 334 -18.32 -24.84 18.32
N ASP A 335 -17.82 -24.75 17.10
CA ASP A 335 -17.46 -25.89 16.28
C ASP A 335 -16.06 -26.38 16.72
N PRO A 336 -15.71 -27.68 16.64
CA PRO A 336 -14.38 -28.14 17.06
C PRO A 336 -13.27 -27.59 16.13
N GLN A 337 -12.02 -27.60 16.59
CA GLN A 337 -10.86 -27.07 15.85
C GLN A 337 -10.25 -28.19 14.99
N GLU A 338 -10.83 -28.43 13.81
CA GLU A 338 -10.44 -29.52 12.90
C GLU A 338 -9.38 -29.11 11.85
N ASP A 339 -8.83 -27.90 11.95
CA ASP A 339 -8.04 -27.28 10.86
C ASP A 339 -6.52 -27.28 11.05
N VAL A 340 -6.04 -27.56 12.27
CA VAL A 340 -4.61 -27.49 12.63
C VAL A 340 -4.21 -28.65 13.52
N VAL A 341 -2.96 -29.09 13.40
CA VAL A 341 -2.28 -29.81 14.48
C VAL A 341 -1.83 -28.78 15.51
N ALA A 342 -2.07 -29.04 16.79
CA ALA A 342 -1.54 -28.25 17.90
C ALA A 342 -0.45 -29.02 18.64
N LEU A 343 0.66 -28.37 18.97
CA LEU A 343 1.78 -28.94 19.72
C LEU A 343 2.01 -28.11 20.99
N TYR A 344 1.87 -28.75 22.16
CA TYR A 344 1.85 -28.11 23.47
C TYR A 344 3.11 -28.38 24.27
N GLU A 345 3.52 -27.41 25.09
CA GLU A 345 4.68 -27.56 25.97
C GLU A 345 4.42 -28.37 27.25
N HIS A 346 3.17 -28.73 27.54
CA HIS A 346 2.82 -29.51 28.73
C HIS A 346 2.07 -30.79 28.36
N ALA A 347 2.28 -31.81 29.18
CA ALA A 347 1.85 -33.19 28.93
C ALA A 347 0.33 -33.41 29.10
N ASP A 348 -0.43 -32.35 29.44
CA ASP A 348 -1.87 -32.32 29.69
C ASP A 348 -2.65 -31.40 28.72
N PHE A 349 -2.06 -31.08 27.56
CA PHE A 349 -2.60 -30.18 26.52
C PHE A 349 -2.78 -28.72 27.00
N SER A 350 -1.83 -28.23 27.80
CA SER A 350 -1.77 -26.87 28.33
C SER A 350 -0.39 -26.21 28.09
N GLY A 351 -0.19 -24.99 28.64
CA GLY A 351 0.99 -24.15 28.40
C GLY A 351 0.90 -23.35 27.10
N ASP A 352 2.05 -22.81 26.65
CA ASP A 352 2.22 -22.33 25.27
C ASP A 352 1.89 -23.43 24.25
N ALA A 353 1.44 -23.03 23.05
CA ALA A 353 1.17 -23.97 21.95
C ALA A 353 1.61 -23.41 20.60
N LEU A 354 2.12 -24.30 19.74
CA LEU A 354 2.31 -24.05 18.31
C LEU A 354 1.14 -24.66 17.52
N LEU A 355 0.63 -23.95 16.51
CA LEU A 355 -0.42 -24.44 15.62
C LEU A 355 0.11 -24.50 14.19
N TYR A 356 -0.15 -25.59 13.48
CA TYR A 356 0.32 -25.78 12.11
C TYR A 356 -0.72 -26.43 11.20
N GLY A 357 -0.78 -25.93 9.96
CA GLY A 357 -1.50 -26.56 8.86
C GLY A 357 -0.73 -27.72 8.24
N VAL A 358 -1.19 -28.21 7.09
CA VAL A 358 -0.50 -29.25 6.32
C VAL A 358 0.89 -28.74 5.91
N GLY A 359 1.92 -29.60 5.87
CA GLY A 359 3.26 -29.19 5.48
C GLY A 359 4.30 -30.31 5.57
N SER A 360 5.19 -30.34 4.58
CA SER A 360 6.15 -31.43 4.37
C SER A 360 7.47 -31.31 5.14
N ARG A 361 7.74 -30.16 5.78
CA ARG A 361 8.95 -29.94 6.59
C ARG A 361 8.85 -28.72 7.50
N TYR A 362 8.56 -28.95 8.78
CA TYR A 362 8.67 -27.92 9.83
C TYR A 362 9.92 -28.16 10.68
N LEU A 363 10.66 -27.09 10.97
CA LEU A 363 11.85 -27.11 11.82
C LEU A 363 11.54 -26.35 13.11
N ILE A 364 11.78 -26.97 14.25
CA ILE A 364 11.58 -26.34 15.55
C ILE A 364 12.91 -25.77 16.02
N GLY A 365 12.94 -24.51 16.46
CA GLY A 365 14.16 -23.84 16.87
C GLY A 365 13.96 -22.98 18.12
N GLY A 366 15.07 -22.42 18.62
CA GLY A 366 15.05 -21.51 19.77
C GLY A 366 14.46 -22.17 21.03
N ALA A 367 13.51 -21.48 21.66
CA ALA A 367 12.90 -21.89 22.94
C ALA A 367 11.83 -22.99 22.81
N TRP A 368 11.67 -23.60 21.63
CA TRP A 368 10.74 -24.71 21.39
C TRP A 368 11.41 -26.03 21.00
N ASP A 369 12.70 -26.01 20.63
CA ASP A 369 13.45 -27.25 20.35
C ASP A 369 13.45 -28.11 21.62
N LYS A 370 12.89 -29.32 21.53
CA LYS A 370 12.79 -30.28 22.64
C LYS A 370 12.00 -29.76 23.86
N ARG A 371 10.85 -29.13 23.58
CA ARG A 371 9.87 -28.65 24.59
C ARG A 371 8.45 -29.24 24.41
N ILE A 372 8.20 -30.15 23.45
CA ILE A 372 6.83 -30.64 23.17
C ILE A 372 6.55 -31.90 23.98
N SER A 373 5.48 -31.86 24.78
CA SER A 373 5.01 -32.97 25.64
C SER A 373 3.64 -33.53 25.27
N SER A 374 2.78 -32.78 24.57
CA SER A 374 1.53 -33.31 24.05
C SER A 374 1.11 -32.65 22.73
N VAL A 375 0.27 -33.34 21.96
CA VAL A 375 -0.17 -32.90 20.64
C VAL A 375 -1.66 -33.20 20.43
N ARG A 376 -2.38 -32.28 19.79
CA ARG A 376 -3.72 -32.55 19.25
C ARG A 376 -3.63 -32.76 17.75
N VAL A 377 -4.31 -33.79 17.26
CA VAL A 377 -4.26 -34.21 15.84
C VAL A 377 -5.69 -34.51 15.39
N PRO A 378 -6.32 -33.59 14.63
CA PRO A 378 -7.70 -33.75 14.17
C PRO A 378 -7.92 -34.98 13.27
N ASP A 379 -9.20 -35.36 13.11
CA ASP A 379 -9.56 -36.52 12.29
C ASP A 379 -9.11 -36.34 10.83
N GLY A 380 -8.39 -37.34 10.30
CA GLY A 380 -7.81 -37.30 8.95
C GLY A 380 -6.46 -36.58 8.85
N PHE A 381 -5.85 -36.12 9.95
CA PHE A 381 -4.45 -35.69 9.97
C PHE A 381 -3.50 -36.82 10.40
N LYS A 382 -2.25 -36.71 9.94
CA LYS A 382 -1.12 -37.55 10.33
C LYS A 382 0.09 -36.65 10.61
N LEU A 383 0.44 -36.54 11.89
CA LEU A 383 1.63 -35.84 12.38
C LEU A 383 2.80 -36.83 12.43
N THR A 384 3.97 -36.47 11.91
CA THR A 384 5.21 -37.25 12.09
C THR A 384 6.26 -36.40 12.80
N LEU A 385 6.66 -36.79 14.01
CA LEU A 385 7.65 -36.10 14.84
C LEU A 385 9.05 -36.73 14.66
N TYR A 386 10.12 -35.92 14.72
CA TYR A 386 11.52 -36.35 14.61
C TYR A 386 12.41 -35.64 15.65
N ASP A 387 13.42 -36.34 16.18
CA ASP A 387 14.33 -35.86 17.24
C ASP A 387 15.53 -35.03 16.76
N LEU A 388 15.59 -34.75 15.45
CA LEU A 388 16.65 -34.02 14.77
C LEU A 388 16.05 -33.01 13.77
N PHE A 389 16.82 -31.99 13.39
CA PHE A 389 16.46 -30.97 12.36
C PHE A 389 16.29 -31.52 10.92
N PHE A 390 16.34 -32.84 10.73
CA PHE A 390 16.16 -33.50 9.45
C PHE A 390 15.07 -34.57 9.56
N ILE A 391 14.06 -34.46 8.70
CA ILE A 391 12.87 -35.34 8.56
C ILE A 391 13.17 -36.79 8.12
N TYR A 392 14.41 -37.24 8.32
CA TYR A 392 14.92 -38.57 8.01
C TYR A 392 15.64 -39.18 9.22
N SER A 393 15.27 -38.77 10.44
CA SER A 393 15.79 -39.41 11.66
C SER A 393 15.30 -40.86 11.78
N PRO A 394 16.14 -41.82 12.23
CA PRO A 394 15.69 -43.14 12.65
C PRO A 394 14.84 -43.12 13.93
N ALA A 395 14.85 -42.03 14.70
CA ALA A 395 13.98 -41.82 15.85
C ALA A 395 12.85 -40.85 15.48
N SER A 396 11.69 -41.43 15.14
CA SER A 396 10.47 -40.69 14.80
C SER A 396 9.23 -41.34 15.40
N ARG A 397 8.11 -40.61 15.42
CA ARG A 397 6.78 -41.11 15.83
C ARG A 397 5.71 -40.61 14.88
N VAL A 398 4.77 -41.48 14.51
CA VAL A 398 3.58 -41.13 13.75
C VAL A 398 2.39 -41.08 14.71
N ILE A 399 1.69 -39.95 14.73
CA ILE A 399 0.55 -39.65 15.59
C ILE A 399 -0.65 -39.28 14.72
N THR A 400 -1.83 -39.84 15.02
CA THR A 400 -3.06 -39.69 14.22
C THR A 400 -4.31 -39.43 15.09
N ALA A 401 -4.10 -38.98 16.33
CA ALA A 401 -5.11 -38.61 17.31
C ALA A 401 -4.44 -37.84 18.46
N ASP A 402 -5.20 -37.18 19.33
CA ASP A 402 -4.69 -36.48 20.52
C ASP A 402 -3.83 -37.41 21.40
N ALA A 403 -2.60 -36.97 21.73
CA ALA A 403 -1.60 -37.78 22.41
C ALA A 403 -0.72 -36.99 23.39
N ASN A 404 -0.46 -37.59 24.55
CA ASN A 404 0.67 -37.25 25.42
C ASN A 404 1.90 -38.06 24.96
N LEU A 405 3.07 -37.43 24.86
CA LEU A 405 4.25 -38.02 24.23
C LEU A 405 5.10 -38.91 25.17
N ASP A 406 4.86 -38.91 26.49
CA ASP A 406 5.42 -39.93 27.41
C ASP A 406 5.03 -41.34 26.91
N SER A 407 3.76 -41.49 26.49
CA SER A 407 3.21 -42.76 26.03
C SER A 407 3.82 -43.30 24.73
N TYR A 408 4.69 -42.50 24.08
CA TYR A 408 5.45 -42.84 22.89
C TYR A 408 6.97 -42.86 23.15
N ASP A 409 7.45 -42.70 24.38
CA ASP A 409 8.87 -42.43 24.69
C ASP A 409 9.44 -41.23 23.87
N PHE A 410 8.63 -40.17 23.67
CA PHE A 410 8.96 -39.04 22.77
C PHE A 410 8.70 -37.64 23.35
N ASP A 411 8.43 -37.56 24.65
CA ASP A 411 8.46 -36.31 25.42
C ASP A 411 9.82 -35.60 25.30
N ASP A 412 9.81 -34.27 25.26
CA ASP A 412 10.98 -33.38 25.14
C ASP A 412 12.07 -33.84 24.15
N GLN A 413 11.63 -34.35 22.98
CA GLN A 413 12.53 -34.85 21.95
C GLN A 413 12.41 -34.16 20.59
N THR A 414 11.25 -33.61 20.24
CA THR A 414 10.96 -33.09 18.89
C THR A 414 11.82 -31.88 18.49
N SER A 415 12.50 -31.97 17.34
CA SER A 415 13.24 -30.88 16.68
C SER A 415 12.77 -30.60 15.24
N SER A 416 12.04 -31.54 14.61
CA SER A 416 11.34 -31.29 13.34
C SER A 416 10.11 -32.18 13.19
N PHE A 417 9.19 -31.83 12.31
CA PHE A 417 7.97 -32.61 12.06
C PHE A 417 7.40 -32.42 10.65
N THR A 418 6.49 -33.31 10.25
CA THR A 418 5.59 -33.16 9.08
C THR A 418 4.14 -33.23 9.52
N VAL A 419 3.26 -32.53 8.80
CA VAL A 419 1.81 -32.60 8.96
C VAL A 419 1.21 -32.98 7.62
N GLU A 420 0.55 -34.13 7.55
CA GLU A 420 -0.05 -34.64 6.31
C GLU A 420 -1.54 -34.89 6.49
N ARG A 421 -2.31 -34.76 5.40
CA ARG A 421 -3.74 -35.14 5.33
C ARG A 421 -3.86 -36.23 4.24
N PRO A 422 -3.63 -37.51 4.59
CA PRO A 422 -3.45 -38.63 3.65
C PRO A 422 -4.74 -39.21 3.07
#